data_AF-A0A918XVY2-F1
#
_entry.id   AF-A0A918XVY2-F1
#
_cell.length_a   1.000
_cell.length_b   1.000
_cell.length_c   1.000
_cell.angle_alpha   90.00
_cell.angle_beta   90.00
_cell.angle_gamma   90.00
#
_symmetry.space_group_name_H-M   'P 1'
#
loop_
_entity.id
_entity.type
_entity.pdbx_description
1 polymer ?
#
loop_
_entity_poly.entity_id
_entity_poly.type
_entity_poly.pdbx_seq_one_letter_code
_entity_poly.pdbx_strand_id
1 'polypeptide(L)'
;MANPSLPYALLRAGLIPPGRYLEAVLLSRDDALWHRWGRNALLALAVGQILTGIAFFFAFNWAELPPFAKLGLIQGGIVLCAAGAWIGRRHQIAWEALLTAAAALVGMLLAVFGQIYQTGADAYTLFVGWGLLILPWVVLARALPLWVLWLTVAGLGGFAYAIQVAIPLDRIDAETTTVLVAAFYAVALLARELGVRLGLAWLRPLWLRRLLVFVILALTFWLAAPVVLDFGFGVEDGRLALAGFLLATVSVGVGYTWQRDLPAVVLAVLAASLFLCTIGLRVAVDTDDLVGGSFLLLAVVAGVFGGALALLRRLRMWMLAHG
;
A
#
# COMPACT_ATOMS: atom_id res chain seq x y z
N MET A 1 7.11 30.70 -12.60
CA MET A 1 6.53 29.36 -12.85
C MET A 1 5.26 29.58 -13.66
N ALA A 2 5.26 29.21 -14.94
CA ALA A 2 4.05 29.36 -15.76
C ALA A 2 2.97 28.40 -15.24
N ASN A 3 1.81 28.93 -14.86
CA ASN A 3 0.70 28.11 -14.38
C ASN A 3 0.10 27.34 -15.57
N PRO A 4 0.18 26.01 -15.62
CA PRO A 4 -0.30 25.23 -16.77
C PRO A 4 -1.81 25.37 -17.02
N SER A 5 -2.57 25.90 -16.05
CA SER A 5 -4.00 26.18 -16.19
C SER A 5 -4.33 27.59 -16.69
N LEU A 6 -3.34 28.47 -16.86
CA LEU A 6 -3.55 29.88 -17.25
C LEU A 6 -4.21 30.02 -18.64
N PRO A 7 -3.77 29.32 -19.70
CA PRO A 7 -4.38 29.45 -21.03
C PRO A 7 -5.85 28.99 -21.05
N TYR A 8 -6.15 27.93 -20.29
CA TYR A 8 -7.51 27.40 -20.15
C TYR A 8 -8.42 28.35 -19.34
N ALA A 9 -7.88 28.95 -18.27
CA ALA A 9 -8.59 29.95 -17.49
C ALA A 9 -8.90 31.22 -18.32
N LEU A 10 -7.96 31.66 -19.15
CA LEU A 10 -8.11 32.82 -20.04
C LEU A 10 -9.11 32.57 -21.18
N LEU A 11 -9.13 31.35 -21.75
CA LEU A 11 -10.15 30.93 -22.71
C LEU A 11 -11.55 30.93 -22.08
N ARG A 12 -11.68 30.38 -20.86
CA ARG A 12 -12.96 30.31 -20.15
C ARG A 12 -13.47 31.68 -19.71
N ALA A 13 -12.57 32.62 -19.44
CA ALA A 13 -12.90 34.02 -19.14
C ALA A 13 -13.23 34.85 -20.40
N GLY A 14 -13.16 34.26 -21.60
CA GLY A 14 -13.43 34.96 -22.86
C GLY A 14 -12.34 35.94 -23.30
N LEU A 15 -11.17 35.91 -22.64
CA LEU A 15 -10.06 36.83 -22.90
C LEU A 15 -9.18 36.41 -24.08
N ILE A 16 -9.32 35.16 -24.56
CA ILE A 16 -8.60 34.64 -25.73
C ILE A 16 -9.62 33.98 -26.68
N PRO A 17 -9.60 34.29 -27.98
CA PRO A 17 -10.43 33.62 -28.96
C PRO A 17 -10.06 32.13 -29.12
N PRO A 18 -11.01 31.21 -29.40
CA PRO A 18 -10.76 29.78 -29.50
C PRO A 18 -9.66 29.40 -30.49
N GLY A 19 -9.56 30.14 -31.62
CA GLY A 19 -8.54 29.92 -32.64
C GLY A 19 -7.11 30.24 -32.21
N ARG A 20 -6.91 31.03 -31.14
CA ARG A 20 -5.58 31.39 -30.59
C ARG A 20 -5.22 30.63 -29.32
N TYR A 21 -6.04 29.66 -28.92
CA TYR A 21 -5.77 28.85 -27.73
C TYR A 21 -4.45 28.08 -27.83
N LEU A 22 -4.19 27.44 -28.99
CA LEU A 22 -2.95 26.69 -29.21
C LEU A 22 -1.71 27.59 -29.12
N GLU A 23 -1.79 28.80 -29.67
CA GLU A 23 -0.71 29.79 -29.61
C GLU A 23 -0.43 30.24 -28.17
N ALA A 24 -1.49 30.49 -27.38
CA ALA A 24 -1.38 30.82 -25.96
C ALA A 24 -0.79 29.67 -25.13
N VAL A 25 -1.15 28.42 -25.44
CA VAL A 25 -0.56 27.23 -24.81
C VAL A 25 0.93 27.13 -25.13
N LEU A 26 1.31 27.30 -26.39
CA LEU A 26 2.71 27.23 -26.83
C LEU A 26 3.56 28.33 -26.17
N LEU A 27 3.05 29.55 -26.05
CA LEU A 27 3.72 30.66 -25.37
C LEU A 27 3.85 30.45 -23.85
N SER A 28 2.93 29.70 -23.24
CA SER A 28 2.95 29.38 -21.81
C SER A 28 3.82 28.17 -21.44
N ARG A 29 4.38 27.47 -22.44
CA ARG A 29 5.13 26.24 -22.25
C ARG A 29 6.47 26.51 -21.56
N ASP A 30 6.70 25.89 -20.40
CA ASP A 30 8.00 25.94 -19.71
C ASP A 30 8.92 24.84 -20.27
N ASP A 31 9.64 25.15 -21.35
CA ASP A 31 10.56 24.21 -21.99
C ASP A 31 11.68 23.76 -21.04
N ALA A 32 12.12 24.61 -20.11
CA ALA A 32 13.13 24.26 -19.12
C ALA A 32 12.62 23.21 -18.11
N LEU A 33 11.33 23.22 -17.78
CA LEU A 33 10.70 22.14 -17.01
C LEU A 33 10.73 20.82 -17.79
N TRP A 34 10.31 20.83 -19.06
CA TRP A 34 10.31 19.62 -19.90
C TRP A 34 11.70 19.05 -20.12
N HIS A 35 12.71 19.91 -20.31
CA HIS A 35 14.10 19.47 -20.41
C HIS A 35 14.61 18.86 -19.10
N ARG A 36 14.32 19.47 -17.94
CA ARG A 36 14.71 18.90 -16.63
C ARG A 36 14.01 17.56 -16.38
N TRP A 37 12.71 17.49 -16.64
CA TRP A 37 11.93 16.27 -16.50
C TRP A 37 12.46 15.17 -17.43
N GLY A 38 12.64 15.47 -18.72
CA GLY A 38 13.13 14.52 -19.71
C GLY A 38 14.54 14.02 -19.39
N ARG A 39 15.43 14.92 -18.95
CA ARG A 39 16.78 14.55 -18.49
C ARG A 39 16.72 13.61 -17.29
N ASN A 40 15.91 13.94 -16.28
CA ASN A 40 15.78 13.10 -15.09
C ASN A 40 15.14 11.75 -15.42
N ALA A 41 14.18 11.71 -16.34
CA ALA A 41 13.55 10.49 -16.82
C ALA A 41 14.55 9.60 -17.57
N LEU A 42 15.35 10.17 -18.48
CA LEU A 42 16.40 9.44 -19.20
C LEU A 42 17.49 8.94 -18.25
N LEU A 43 17.91 9.74 -17.27
CA LEU A 43 18.85 9.32 -16.24
C LEU A 43 18.29 8.17 -15.38
N ALA A 44 17.03 8.27 -14.95
CA ALA A 44 16.37 7.22 -14.20
C ALA A 44 16.25 5.92 -15.01
N LEU A 45 15.93 6.02 -16.31
CA LEU A 45 15.89 4.87 -17.22
C LEU A 45 17.28 4.26 -17.41
N ALA A 46 18.31 5.08 -17.62
CA ALA A 46 19.68 4.60 -17.78
C ALA A 46 20.18 3.88 -16.52
N VAL A 47 20.00 4.48 -15.33
CA VAL A 47 20.32 3.85 -14.06
C VAL A 47 19.50 2.57 -13.87
N GLY A 48 18.20 2.60 -14.16
CA GLY A 48 17.31 1.44 -14.06
C GLY A 48 17.75 0.29 -14.97
N GLN A 49 18.12 0.57 -16.22
CA GLN A 49 18.63 -0.43 -17.16
C GLN A 49 19.97 -1.03 -16.71
N ILE A 50 20.89 -0.20 -16.21
CA ILE A 50 22.16 -0.69 -15.65
C ILE A 50 21.90 -1.60 -14.44
N LEU A 51 21.07 -1.18 -13.49
CA LEU A 51 20.72 -1.99 -12.32
C LEU A 51 20.02 -3.30 -12.73
N THR A 52 19.14 -3.25 -13.73
CA THR A 52 18.47 -4.43 -14.27
C THR A 52 19.48 -5.38 -14.93
N GLY A 53 20.42 -4.85 -15.72
CA GLY A 53 21.50 -5.63 -16.31
C GLY A 53 22.40 -6.30 -15.26
N ILE A 54 22.76 -5.57 -14.20
CA ILE A 54 23.50 -6.13 -13.05
C ILE A 54 22.69 -7.24 -12.37
N ALA A 55 21.39 -7.02 -12.12
CA ALA A 55 20.52 -8.03 -11.53
C ALA A 55 20.42 -9.28 -12.41
N PHE A 56 20.26 -9.14 -13.73
CA PHE A 56 20.24 -10.26 -14.65
C PHE A 56 21.57 -10.98 -14.78
N PHE A 57 22.69 -10.27 -14.73
CA PHE A 57 24.01 -10.89 -14.69
C PHE A 57 24.14 -11.82 -13.48
N PHE A 58 23.80 -11.33 -12.28
CA PHE A 58 23.84 -12.17 -11.08
C PHE A 58 22.79 -13.28 -11.09
N ALA A 59 21.59 -13.04 -11.64
CA ALA A 59 20.55 -14.05 -11.76
C ALA A 59 20.97 -15.19 -12.71
N PHE A 60 21.54 -14.85 -13.87
CA PHE A 60 22.04 -15.82 -14.85
C PHE A 60 23.17 -16.68 -14.27
N ASN A 61 24.12 -16.04 -13.57
CA ASN A 61 25.26 -16.74 -12.95
C ASN A 61 24.91 -17.35 -11.57
N TRP A 62 23.67 -17.22 -11.08
CA TRP A 62 23.34 -17.51 -9.68
C TRP A 62 23.60 -18.96 -9.30
N ALA A 63 23.29 -19.91 -10.19
CA ALA A 63 23.50 -21.34 -9.90
C ALA A 63 24.99 -21.67 -9.68
N GLU A 64 25.88 -21.05 -10.47
CA GLU A 64 27.32 -21.32 -10.49
C GLU A 64 28.10 -20.58 -9.39
N LEU A 65 27.52 -19.52 -8.80
CA LEU A 65 28.19 -18.77 -7.74
C LEU A 65 28.36 -19.63 -6.47
N PRO A 66 29.59 -19.69 -5.90
CA PRO A 66 29.82 -20.41 -4.66
C PRO A 66 29.07 -19.74 -3.49
N PRO A 67 28.70 -20.50 -2.45
CA PRO A 67 27.95 -19.99 -1.30
C PRO A 67 28.49 -18.70 -0.69
N PHE A 68 29.81 -18.63 -0.50
CA PHE A 68 30.48 -17.46 0.08
C PHE A 68 30.34 -16.21 -0.80
N ALA A 69 30.37 -16.36 -2.12
CA ALA A 69 30.19 -15.24 -3.04
C ALA A 69 28.75 -14.70 -3.00
N LYS A 70 27.75 -15.59 -2.92
CA LYS A 70 26.33 -15.19 -2.78
C LYS A 70 26.10 -14.38 -1.51
N LEU A 71 26.58 -14.89 -0.37
CA LEU A 71 26.46 -14.22 0.93
C LEU A 71 27.27 -12.93 0.98
N GLY A 72 28.52 -12.97 0.50
CA GLY A 72 29.41 -11.80 0.46
C GLY A 72 28.87 -10.67 -0.42
N LEU A 73 28.23 -10.99 -1.54
CA LEU A 73 27.57 -10.00 -2.39
C LEU A 73 26.42 -9.29 -1.68
N ILE A 74 25.56 -10.05 -0.99
CA ILE A 74 24.43 -9.48 -0.25
C ILE A 74 24.94 -8.64 0.94
N GLN A 75 25.90 -9.17 1.71
CA GLN A 75 26.53 -8.45 2.83
C GLN A 75 27.24 -7.17 2.37
N GLY A 76 27.99 -7.24 1.27
CA GLY A 76 28.60 -6.07 0.64
C GLY A 76 27.55 -5.03 0.23
N GLY A 77 26.44 -5.48 -0.34
CA GLY A 77 25.28 -4.62 -0.63
C GLY A 77 24.71 -3.93 0.61
N ILE A 78 24.52 -4.66 1.71
CA ILE A 78 24.06 -4.08 2.99
C ILE A 78 25.02 -2.99 3.46
N VAL A 79 26.32 -3.26 3.47
CA VAL A 79 27.35 -2.31 3.90
C VAL A 79 27.38 -1.08 3.00
N LEU A 80 27.34 -1.25 1.68
CA LEU A 80 27.34 -0.15 0.72
C LEU A 80 26.09 0.72 0.86
N CYS A 81 24.91 0.11 1.01
CA CYS A 81 23.67 0.85 1.25
C CYS A 81 23.71 1.61 2.58
N ALA A 82 24.15 0.98 3.68
CA ALA A 82 24.26 1.63 4.98
C ALA A 82 25.29 2.78 4.97
N ALA A 83 26.46 2.57 4.36
CA ALA A 83 27.50 3.59 4.20
C ALA A 83 27.00 4.74 3.30
N GLY A 84 26.35 4.43 2.19
CA GLY A 84 25.74 5.41 1.30
C GLY A 84 24.66 6.24 1.99
N ALA A 85 23.81 5.61 2.81
CA ALA A 85 22.82 6.30 3.62
C ALA A 85 23.50 7.27 4.61
N TRP A 86 24.57 6.81 5.27
CA TRP A 86 25.32 7.62 6.21
C TRP A 86 25.99 8.84 5.55
N ILE A 87 26.63 8.65 4.40
CA ILE A 87 27.24 9.73 3.61
C ILE A 87 26.15 10.70 3.13
N GLY A 88 25.04 10.15 2.64
CA GLY A 88 23.87 10.88 2.14
C GLY A 88 22.91 11.39 3.22
N ARG A 89 23.23 11.30 4.52
CA ARG A 89 22.28 11.57 5.63
C ARG A 89 21.66 12.96 5.65
N ARG A 90 22.28 13.93 4.95
CA ARG A 90 21.74 15.30 4.78
C ARG A 90 20.61 15.34 3.74
N HIS A 91 20.52 14.34 2.87
CA HIS A 91 19.48 14.20 1.85
C HIS A 91 18.49 13.13 2.30
N GLN A 92 17.30 13.56 2.72
CA GLN A 92 16.27 12.68 3.26
C GLN A 92 15.93 11.50 2.33
N ILE A 93 15.83 11.73 1.02
CA ILE A 93 15.52 10.68 0.04
C ILE A 93 16.60 9.60 0.02
N ALA A 94 17.89 9.99 0.04
CA ALA A 94 19.00 9.04 0.03
C ALA A 94 19.05 8.23 1.34
N TRP A 95 18.86 8.90 2.48
CA TRP A 95 18.77 8.27 3.80
C TRP A 95 17.66 7.22 3.85
N GLU A 96 16.43 7.59 3.48
CA GLU A 96 15.27 6.69 3.53
C GLU A 96 15.41 5.53 2.54
N ALA A 97 15.80 5.80 1.29
CA ALA A 97 15.90 4.78 0.26
C ALA A 97 17.00 3.76 0.56
N LEU A 98 18.20 4.23 0.93
CA LEU A 98 19.35 3.35 1.12
C LEU A 98 19.25 2.54 2.42
N LEU A 99 18.69 3.09 3.51
CA LEU A 99 18.44 2.28 4.71
C LEU A 99 17.32 1.25 4.49
N THR A 100 16.28 1.60 3.73
CA THR A 100 15.24 0.63 3.37
C THR A 100 15.82 -0.49 2.50
N ALA A 101 16.69 -0.16 1.54
CA ALA A 101 17.39 -1.15 0.72
C ALA A 101 18.30 -2.05 1.56
N ALA A 102 19.09 -1.49 2.48
CA ALA A 102 19.93 -2.26 3.39
C ALA A 102 19.10 -3.23 4.25
N ALA A 103 17.99 -2.76 4.82
CA ALA A 103 17.07 -3.59 5.60
C ALA A 103 16.38 -4.68 4.76
N ALA A 104 16.06 -4.41 3.49
CA ALA A 104 15.54 -5.40 2.57
C ALA A 104 16.57 -6.49 2.24
N LEU A 105 17.84 -6.11 2.06
CA LEU A 105 18.94 -7.04 1.84
C LEU A 105 19.22 -7.93 3.05
N VAL A 106 18.89 -7.52 4.27
CA VAL A 106 18.91 -8.42 5.46
C VAL A 106 17.95 -9.60 5.27
N GLY A 107 16.76 -9.36 4.74
CA GLY A 107 15.79 -10.43 4.42
C GLY A 107 16.32 -11.36 3.32
N MET A 108 16.88 -10.79 2.26
CA MET A 108 17.55 -11.55 1.19
C MET A 108 18.69 -12.41 1.75
N LEU A 109 19.50 -11.87 2.67
CA LEU A 109 20.59 -12.59 3.31
C LEU A 109 20.09 -13.82 4.07
N LEU A 110 19.03 -13.66 4.88
CA LEU A 110 18.41 -14.76 5.62
C LEU A 110 17.83 -15.82 4.68
N ALA A 111 17.14 -15.40 3.61
CA ALA A 111 16.57 -16.32 2.63
C ALA A 111 17.65 -17.13 1.91
N VAL A 112 18.72 -16.48 1.43
CA VAL A 112 19.82 -17.14 0.74
C VAL A 112 20.63 -18.01 1.69
N PHE A 113 20.81 -17.60 2.95
CA PHE A 113 21.41 -18.43 3.98
C PHE A 113 20.60 -19.72 4.21
N GLY A 114 19.27 -19.60 4.36
CA GLY A 114 18.38 -20.75 4.49
C GLY A 114 18.41 -21.69 3.28
N GLN A 115 18.52 -21.14 2.07
CA GLN A 115 18.67 -21.92 0.83
C GLN A 115 20.01 -22.69 0.77
N ILE A 116 21.13 -22.02 1.09
CA ILE A 116 22.47 -22.61 1.01
C ILE A 116 22.66 -23.71 2.03
N TYR A 117 22.28 -23.45 3.28
CA TYR A 117 22.53 -24.35 4.40
C TYR A 117 21.35 -25.27 4.72
N GLN A 118 20.27 -25.19 3.92
CA GLN A 118 19.06 -26.00 4.06
C GLN A 118 18.62 -26.09 5.53
N THR A 119 18.49 -24.94 6.19
CA THR A 119 18.27 -24.88 7.64
C THR A 119 16.95 -25.50 8.09
N GLY A 120 16.09 -25.94 7.16
CA GLY A 120 14.77 -26.49 7.42
C GLY A 120 13.86 -25.52 8.16
N ALA A 121 14.24 -24.24 8.25
CA ALA A 121 13.56 -23.26 9.06
C ALA A 121 12.23 -22.87 8.40
N ASP A 122 11.18 -22.86 9.21
CA ASP A 122 9.85 -22.43 8.77
C ASP A 122 9.86 -20.96 8.31
N ALA A 123 8.94 -20.63 7.40
CA ALA A 123 8.83 -19.26 6.87
C ALA A 123 8.60 -18.22 7.98
N TYR A 124 7.84 -18.54 9.03
CA TYR A 124 7.63 -17.62 10.14
C TYR A 124 8.95 -17.26 10.85
N THR A 125 9.87 -18.23 11.00
CA THR A 125 11.17 -18.01 11.66
C THR A 125 12.01 -17.02 10.86
N LEU A 126 11.98 -17.10 9.53
CA LEU A 126 12.64 -16.14 8.65
C LEU A 126 12.09 -14.73 8.83
N PHE A 127 10.76 -14.56 8.75
CA PHE A 127 10.15 -13.23 8.84
C PHE A 127 10.27 -12.61 10.24
N VAL A 128 10.10 -13.40 11.31
CA VAL A 128 10.30 -12.92 12.69
C VAL A 128 11.76 -12.53 12.91
N GLY A 129 12.72 -13.38 12.51
CA GLY A 129 14.15 -13.07 12.61
C GLY A 129 14.52 -11.81 11.82
N TRP A 130 14.00 -11.68 10.60
CA TRP A 130 14.19 -10.48 9.78
C TRP A 130 13.63 -9.23 10.45
N GLY A 131 12.38 -9.28 10.93
CA GLY A 131 11.73 -8.17 11.62
C GLY A 131 12.48 -7.74 12.87
N LEU A 132 13.01 -8.67 13.65
CA LEU A 132 13.81 -8.37 14.84
C LEU A 132 15.14 -7.71 14.49
N LEU A 133 15.85 -8.20 13.47
CA LEU A 133 17.15 -7.66 13.06
C LEU A 133 17.07 -6.22 12.56
N ILE A 134 15.99 -5.86 11.86
CA ILE A 134 15.83 -4.50 11.30
C ILE A 134 15.08 -3.55 12.25
N LEU A 135 14.48 -4.04 13.34
CA LEU A 135 13.72 -3.23 14.29
C LEU A 135 14.53 -2.04 14.85
N PRO A 136 15.80 -2.19 15.30
CA PRO A 136 16.59 -1.05 15.77
C PRO A 136 16.77 0.02 14.68
N TRP A 137 16.87 -0.40 13.42
CA TRP A 137 17.06 0.50 12.29
C TRP A 137 15.80 1.32 12.05
N VAL A 138 14.63 0.67 12.13
CA VAL A 138 13.31 1.32 11.99
C VAL A 138 13.12 2.42 13.04
N VAL A 139 13.42 2.11 14.30
CA VAL A 139 13.26 3.05 15.43
C VAL A 139 14.21 4.25 15.29
N LEU A 140 15.45 4.01 14.89
CA LEU A 140 16.48 5.05 14.80
C LEU A 140 16.38 5.89 13.53
N ALA A 141 16.02 5.29 12.40
CA ALA A 141 16.08 5.95 11.10
C ALA A 141 14.98 7.00 10.89
N ARG A 142 13.84 6.86 11.58
CA ARG A 142 12.65 7.73 11.39
C ARG A 142 12.25 7.84 9.91
N ALA A 143 12.42 6.74 9.17
CA ALA A 143 12.19 6.65 7.74
C ALA A 143 10.88 5.92 7.48
N LEU A 144 9.95 6.57 6.77
CA LEU A 144 8.64 5.97 6.49
C LEU A 144 8.71 4.69 5.64
N PRO A 145 9.49 4.62 4.53
CA PRO A 145 9.57 3.40 3.73
C PRO A 145 10.15 2.22 4.52
N LEU A 146 11.11 2.48 5.41
CA LEU A 146 11.67 1.45 6.29
C LEU A 146 10.65 0.96 7.32
N TRP A 147 9.84 1.86 7.88
CA TRP A 147 8.76 1.46 8.78
C TRP A 147 7.70 0.63 8.06
N VAL A 148 7.34 0.98 6.82
CA VAL A 148 6.44 0.16 5.98
C VAL A 148 7.02 -1.22 5.73
N LEU A 149 8.30 -1.32 5.35
CA LEU A 149 8.98 -2.60 5.19
C LEU A 149 8.86 -3.45 6.47
N TRP A 150 9.14 -2.85 7.63
CA TRP A 150 9.04 -3.57 8.90
C TRP A 150 7.62 -4.01 9.24
N LEU A 151 6.61 -3.15 9.01
CA LEU A 151 5.20 -3.53 9.20
C LEU A 151 4.81 -4.71 8.30
N THR A 152 5.25 -4.71 7.04
CA THR A 152 5.01 -5.82 6.12
C THR A 152 5.68 -7.10 6.61
N VAL A 153 6.95 -7.04 7.00
CA VAL A 153 7.71 -8.20 7.49
C VAL A 153 7.11 -8.76 8.78
N ALA A 154 6.78 -7.89 9.73
CA ALA A 154 6.16 -8.29 11.00
C ALA A 154 4.76 -8.88 10.80
N GLY A 155 3.93 -8.27 9.93
CA GLY A 155 2.62 -8.78 9.56
C GLY A 155 2.69 -10.16 8.89
N LEU A 156 3.62 -10.33 7.93
CA LEU A 156 3.88 -11.62 7.29
C LEU A 156 4.40 -12.66 8.28
N GLY A 157 5.27 -12.28 9.22
CA GLY A 157 5.76 -13.17 10.28
C GLY A 157 4.65 -13.67 11.20
N GLY A 158 3.76 -12.77 11.65
CA GLY A 158 2.60 -13.14 12.47
C GLY A 158 1.62 -14.04 11.71
N PHE A 159 1.34 -13.72 10.44
CA PHE A 159 0.48 -14.53 9.58
C PHE A 159 1.07 -15.92 9.29
N ALA A 160 2.36 -15.99 8.96
CA ALA A 160 3.06 -17.25 8.73
C ALA A 160 3.10 -18.11 10.01
N TYR A 161 3.33 -17.50 11.17
CA TYR A 161 3.27 -18.21 12.46
C TYR A 161 1.87 -18.78 12.73
N ALA A 162 0.83 -17.99 12.43
CA ALA A 162 -0.54 -18.46 12.59
C ALA A 162 -0.81 -19.70 11.72
N ILE A 163 -0.47 -19.66 10.43
CA ILE A 163 -0.68 -20.78 9.50
C ILE A 163 0.18 -22.01 9.84
N GLN A 164 1.46 -21.80 10.20
CA GLN A 164 2.42 -22.89 10.36
C GLN A 164 2.36 -23.52 11.76
N VAL A 165 1.92 -22.78 12.77
CA VAL A 165 2.00 -23.20 14.18
C VAL A 165 0.66 -23.05 14.88
N ALA A 166 0.05 -21.86 14.89
CA ALA A 166 -1.08 -21.61 15.78
C ALA A 166 -2.38 -22.29 15.36
N ILE A 167 -2.70 -22.31 14.06
CA ILE A 167 -3.88 -22.98 13.49
C ILE A 167 -3.72 -24.51 13.55
N PRO A 168 -2.58 -25.13 13.14
CA PRO A 168 -2.39 -26.58 13.28
C PRO A 168 -2.43 -27.10 14.72
N LEU A 169 -2.10 -26.24 15.70
CA LEU A 169 -2.19 -26.54 17.13
C LEU A 169 -3.55 -26.18 17.75
N ASP A 170 -4.53 -25.81 16.93
CA ASP A 170 -5.90 -25.49 17.33
C ASP A 170 -6.00 -24.37 18.40
N ARG A 171 -5.05 -23.43 18.36
CA ARG A 171 -4.99 -22.30 19.31
C ARG A 171 -5.80 -21.10 18.85
N ILE A 172 -5.85 -20.90 17.54
CA ILE A 172 -6.59 -19.84 16.85
C ILE A 172 -7.06 -20.38 15.50
N ASP A 173 -8.11 -19.79 14.96
CA ASP A 173 -8.65 -20.08 13.64
C ASP A 173 -8.21 -19.05 12.58
N ALA A 174 -8.58 -19.31 11.33
CA ALA A 174 -8.25 -18.43 10.20
C ALA A 174 -8.93 -17.06 10.30
N GLU A 175 -10.16 -17.02 10.85
CA GLU A 175 -10.91 -15.78 11.08
C GLU A 175 -10.20 -14.91 12.11
N THR A 176 -9.90 -15.44 13.31
CA THR A 176 -9.16 -14.71 14.35
C THR A 176 -7.79 -14.26 13.86
N THR A 177 -7.08 -15.10 13.10
CA THR A 177 -5.78 -14.74 12.51
C THR A 177 -5.87 -13.48 11.66
N THR A 178 -6.84 -13.42 10.74
CA THR A 178 -7.00 -12.28 9.84
C THR A 178 -7.43 -11.02 10.60
N VAL A 179 -8.29 -11.16 11.61
CA VAL A 179 -8.68 -10.06 12.51
C VAL A 179 -7.48 -9.52 13.29
N LEU A 180 -6.61 -10.40 13.82
CA LEU A 180 -5.40 -9.99 14.54
C LEU A 180 -4.41 -9.27 13.61
N VAL A 181 -4.24 -9.72 12.37
CA VAL A 181 -3.40 -9.03 11.39
C VAL A 181 -3.98 -7.66 11.02
N ALA A 182 -5.30 -7.55 10.82
CA ALA A 182 -5.96 -6.27 10.59
C ALA A 182 -5.81 -5.33 11.81
N ALA A 183 -5.94 -5.88 13.02
CA ALA A 183 -5.75 -5.15 14.27
C ALA A 183 -4.30 -4.64 14.44
N PHE A 184 -3.30 -5.43 14.04
CA PHE A 184 -1.91 -4.99 14.01
C PHE A 184 -1.71 -3.74 13.14
N TYR A 185 -2.28 -3.72 11.92
CA TYR A 185 -2.22 -2.54 11.06
C TYR A 185 -3.05 -1.36 11.61
N ALA A 186 -4.17 -1.64 12.29
CA ALA A 186 -4.95 -0.61 12.99
C ALA A 186 -4.15 0.03 14.15
N VAL A 187 -3.42 -0.77 14.93
CA VAL A 187 -2.51 -0.27 15.97
C VAL A 187 -1.39 0.56 15.36
N ALA A 188 -0.81 0.15 14.23
CA ALA A 188 0.18 0.94 13.52
C ALA A 188 -0.39 2.29 13.04
N LEU A 189 -1.63 2.30 12.56
CA LEU A 189 -2.34 3.52 12.17
C LEU A 189 -2.59 4.44 13.38
N LEU A 190 -3.01 3.88 14.52
CA LEU A 190 -3.17 4.63 15.77
C LEU A 190 -1.83 5.21 16.25
N ALA A 191 -0.75 4.41 16.22
CA ALA A 191 0.59 4.86 16.57
C ALA A 191 1.05 6.02 15.68
N ARG A 192 0.72 5.98 14.38
CA ARG A 192 0.95 7.08 13.44
C ARG A 192 0.18 8.33 13.85
N GLU A 193 -1.14 8.22 14.08
CA GLU A 193 -1.98 9.38 14.44
C GLU A 193 -1.56 10.01 15.76
N LEU A 194 -1.23 9.18 16.76
CA LEU A 194 -0.68 9.63 18.04
C LEU A 194 0.69 10.30 17.84
N GLY A 195 1.58 9.71 17.04
CA GLY A 195 2.88 10.27 16.75
C GLY A 195 2.80 11.65 16.07
N VAL A 196 1.85 11.85 15.16
CA VAL A 196 1.60 13.17 14.56
C VAL A 196 1.09 14.16 15.60
N ARG A 197 0.18 13.76 16.51
CA ARG A 197 -0.29 14.61 17.62
C ARG A 197 0.82 14.97 18.61
N LEU A 198 1.77 14.07 18.82
CA LEU A 198 2.98 14.28 19.64
C LEU A 198 4.05 15.14 18.92
N GLY A 199 3.79 15.60 17.70
CA GLY A 199 4.68 16.51 16.97
C GLY A 199 5.79 15.82 16.17
N LEU A 200 5.74 14.49 15.99
CA LEU A 200 6.72 13.76 15.18
C LEU A 200 6.55 14.09 13.68
N ALA A 201 7.38 15.00 13.18
CA ALA A 201 7.26 15.53 11.81
C ALA A 201 7.39 14.46 10.72
N TRP A 202 8.19 13.42 10.94
CA TRP A 202 8.43 12.34 9.97
C TRP A 202 7.21 11.45 9.70
N LEU A 203 6.21 11.44 10.59
CA LEU A 203 4.95 10.70 10.43
C LEU A 203 3.85 11.50 9.70
N ARG A 204 4.07 12.80 9.46
CA ARG A 204 3.10 13.70 8.82
C ARG A 204 2.68 13.32 7.41
N PRO A 205 3.52 12.72 6.54
CA PRO A 205 3.11 12.32 5.20
C PRO A 205 1.85 11.45 5.22
N LEU A 206 0.85 11.83 4.42
CA LEU A 206 -0.48 11.20 4.41
C LEU A 206 -0.51 9.89 3.62
N TRP A 207 0.48 9.63 2.76
CA TRP A 207 0.53 8.41 1.95
C TRP A 207 0.58 7.16 2.84
N LEU A 208 1.26 7.22 3.98
CA LEU A 208 1.33 6.13 4.95
C LEU A 208 -0.03 5.84 5.59
N ARG A 209 -0.75 6.89 6.02
CA ARG A 209 -2.12 6.75 6.53
C ARG A 209 -3.00 6.04 5.51
N ARG A 210 -2.96 6.49 4.25
CA ARG A 210 -3.77 5.93 3.15
C ARG A 210 -3.39 4.49 2.85
N LEU A 211 -2.10 4.15 2.90
CA LEU A 211 -1.62 2.77 2.76
C LEU A 211 -2.16 1.87 3.87
N LEU A 212 -2.07 2.30 5.14
CA LEU A 212 -2.57 1.53 6.28
C LEU A 212 -4.09 1.36 6.22
N VAL A 213 -4.83 2.43 5.89
CA VAL A 213 -6.28 2.37 5.67
C VAL A 213 -6.63 1.36 4.56
N PHE A 214 -5.92 1.42 3.43
CA PHE A 214 -6.12 0.47 2.33
C PHE A 214 -5.89 -0.98 2.79
N VAL A 215 -4.79 -1.25 3.50
CA VAL A 215 -4.47 -2.60 4.00
C VAL A 215 -5.54 -3.10 4.97
N ILE A 216 -5.98 -2.28 5.93
CA ILE A 216 -7.03 -2.67 6.90
C ILE A 216 -8.35 -2.99 6.17
N LEU A 217 -8.76 -2.15 5.21
CA LEU A 217 -9.98 -2.37 4.44
C LEU A 217 -9.88 -3.60 3.55
N ALA A 218 -8.72 -3.83 2.91
CA ALA A 218 -8.50 -4.99 2.06
C ALA A 218 -8.53 -6.30 2.86
N LEU A 219 -7.88 -6.34 4.03
CA LEU A 219 -7.88 -7.52 4.90
C LEU A 219 -9.26 -7.85 5.46
N THR A 220 -9.98 -6.84 5.95
CA THR A 220 -11.33 -7.04 6.48
C THR A 220 -12.34 -7.36 5.39
N PHE A 221 -12.18 -6.81 4.17
CA PHE A 221 -12.98 -7.19 3.01
C PHE A 221 -12.71 -8.63 2.57
N TRP A 222 -11.43 -9.03 2.48
CA TRP A 222 -11.03 -10.40 2.16
C TRP A 222 -11.68 -11.42 3.10
N LEU A 223 -11.82 -11.06 4.38
CA LEU A 223 -12.46 -11.90 5.37
C LEU A 223 -13.99 -11.89 5.26
N ALA A 224 -14.62 -10.74 5.02
CA ALA A 224 -16.08 -10.60 5.03
C ALA A 224 -16.76 -11.05 3.73
N ALA A 225 -16.12 -10.90 2.57
CA ALA A 225 -16.74 -11.22 1.28
C ALA A 225 -17.08 -12.73 1.10
N PRO A 226 -16.20 -13.68 1.47
CA PRO A 226 -16.51 -15.11 1.43
C PRO A 226 -17.73 -15.50 2.26
N VAL A 227 -17.92 -14.88 3.42
CA VAL A 227 -19.06 -15.14 4.32
C VAL A 227 -20.38 -14.83 3.63
N VAL A 228 -20.44 -13.73 2.87
CA VAL A 228 -21.64 -13.33 2.12
C VAL A 228 -21.91 -14.25 0.94
N LEU A 229 -20.85 -14.73 0.29
CA LEU A 229 -20.97 -15.58 -0.90
C LEU A 229 -21.15 -17.06 -0.55
N ASP A 230 -21.09 -17.42 0.74
CA ASP A 230 -21.11 -18.81 1.24
C ASP A 230 -20.01 -19.66 0.57
N PHE A 231 -18.89 -19.03 0.23
CA PHE A 231 -17.73 -19.75 -0.22
C PHE A 231 -17.04 -20.29 1.03
N GLY A 232 -17.10 -21.61 1.24
CA GLY A 232 -16.56 -22.34 2.38
C GLY A 232 -15.03 -22.26 2.55
N PHE A 233 -14.48 -21.06 2.71
CA PHE A 233 -13.07 -20.77 2.95
C PHE A 233 -12.72 -20.85 4.45
N GLY A 234 -13.30 -21.82 5.17
CA GLY A 234 -12.95 -22.08 6.58
C GLY A 234 -13.40 -20.99 7.55
N VAL A 235 -14.50 -20.29 7.25
CA VAL A 235 -15.15 -19.36 8.18
C VAL A 235 -16.36 -20.06 8.79
N GLU A 236 -16.33 -20.39 10.08
CA GLU A 236 -17.40 -21.14 10.75
C GLU A 236 -18.58 -20.25 11.13
N ASP A 237 -18.33 -19.10 11.78
CA ASP A 237 -19.37 -18.19 12.29
C ASP A 237 -19.53 -16.92 11.44
N GLY A 238 -18.44 -16.37 10.89
CA GLY A 238 -18.44 -15.20 9.99
C GLY A 238 -18.90 -13.87 10.62
N ARG A 239 -19.30 -13.89 11.89
CA ARG A 239 -19.77 -12.70 12.62
C ARG A 239 -18.64 -11.72 12.90
N LEU A 240 -17.44 -12.20 13.24
CA LEU A 240 -16.30 -11.33 13.52
C LEU A 240 -15.79 -10.69 12.23
N ALA A 241 -15.83 -11.44 11.12
CA ALA A 241 -15.54 -10.96 9.78
C ALA A 241 -16.42 -9.77 9.39
N LEU A 242 -17.74 -9.94 9.49
CA LEU A 242 -18.71 -8.90 9.16
C LEU A 242 -18.60 -7.71 10.11
N ALA A 243 -18.52 -7.96 11.42
CA ALA A 243 -18.37 -6.90 12.42
C ALA A 243 -17.08 -6.10 12.22
N GLY A 244 -15.96 -6.79 11.95
CA GLY A 244 -14.66 -6.17 11.71
C GLY A 244 -14.66 -5.30 10.45
N PHE A 245 -15.25 -5.78 9.35
CA PHE A 245 -15.38 -5.00 8.11
C PHE A 245 -16.26 -3.76 8.29
N LEU A 246 -17.43 -3.91 8.92
CA LEU A 246 -18.33 -2.78 9.19
C LEU A 246 -17.66 -1.76 10.11
N LEU A 247 -17.03 -2.20 11.19
CA LEU A 247 -16.31 -1.34 12.11
C LEU A 247 -15.18 -0.59 11.40
N ALA A 248 -14.36 -1.27 10.61
CA ALA A 248 -13.27 -0.64 9.86
C ALA A 248 -13.79 0.40 8.86
N THR A 249 -14.78 0.04 8.06
CA THR A 249 -15.35 0.90 7.02
C THR A 249 -16.02 2.15 7.60
N VAL A 250 -16.81 1.98 8.67
CA VAL A 250 -17.48 3.11 9.35
C VAL A 250 -16.47 3.99 10.07
N SER A 251 -15.51 3.41 10.80
CA SER A 251 -14.50 4.17 11.54
C SER A 251 -13.62 4.99 10.61
N VAL A 252 -13.23 4.44 9.46
CA VAL A 252 -12.46 5.15 8.44
C VAL A 252 -13.33 6.22 7.76
N GLY A 253 -14.56 5.88 7.36
CA GLY A 253 -15.47 6.81 6.69
C GLY A 253 -15.80 8.03 7.55
N VAL A 254 -16.20 7.82 8.81
CA VAL A 254 -16.57 8.90 9.75
C VAL A 254 -15.33 9.62 10.29
N GLY A 255 -14.29 8.87 10.69
CA GLY A 255 -13.08 9.46 11.26
C GLY A 255 -12.33 10.36 10.28
N TYR A 256 -12.22 9.95 9.00
CA TYR A 256 -11.46 10.71 8.01
C TYR A 256 -12.30 11.73 7.23
N THR A 257 -13.63 11.69 7.31
CA THR A 257 -14.45 12.84 6.90
C THR A 257 -14.22 14.03 7.82
N TRP A 258 -14.10 13.81 9.14
CA TRP A 258 -13.74 14.87 10.08
C TRP A 258 -12.31 15.37 9.92
N GLN A 259 -11.37 14.48 9.59
CA GLN A 259 -9.98 14.86 9.31
C GLN A 259 -9.76 15.41 7.89
N ARG A 260 -10.82 15.51 7.07
CA ARG A 260 -10.81 16.05 5.70
C ARG A 260 -9.83 15.36 4.74
N ASP A 261 -9.58 14.05 4.91
CA ASP A 261 -8.72 13.26 4.01
C ASP A 261 -9.56 12.54 2.95
N LEU A 262 -9.96 13.27 1.89
CA LEU A 262 -10.87 12.77 0.86
C LEU A 262 -10.42 11.44 0.24
N PRO A 263 -9.12 11.20 -0.09
CA PRO A 263 -8.67 9.89 -0.57
C PRO A 263 -8.96 8.73 0.39
N ALA A 264 -8.80 8.92 1.70
CA ALA A 264 -9.12 7.87 2.68
C ALA A 264 -10.63 7.59 2.75
N VAL A 265 -11.46 8.63 2.63
CA VAL A 265 -12.92 8.50 2.53
C VAL A 265 -13.32 7.76 1.24
N VAL A 266 -12.67 8.07 0.11
CA VAL A 266 -12.90 7.36 -1.15
C VAL A 266 -12.57 5.88 -1.02
N LEU A 267 -11.49 5.52 -0.31
CA LEU A 267 -11.16 4.11 -0.04
C LEU A 267 -12.25 3.40 0.78
N ALA A 268 -12.77 4.04 1.83
CA ALA A 268 -13.86 3.48 2.62
C ALA A 268 -15.16 3.33 1.83
N VAL A 269 -15.53 4.35 1.04
CA VAL A 269 -16.70 4.29 0.16
C VAL A 269 -16.55 3.20 -0.90
N LEU A 270 -15.36 3.06 -1.50
CA LEU A 270 -15.07 2.00 -2.47
C LEU A 270 -15.19 0.62 -1.83
N ALA A 271 -14.62 0.41 -0.64
CA ALA A 271 -14.73 -0.86 0.09
C ALA A 271 -16.20 -1.20 0.39
N ALA A 272 -16.98 -0.22 0.87
CA ALA A 272 -18.42 -0.38 1.11
C ALA A 272 -19.17 -0.73 -0.18
N SER A 273 -18.88 -0.03 -1.28
CA SER A 273 -19.50 -0.29 -2.58
C SER A 273 -19.20 -1.70 -3.09
N LEU A 274 -17.94 -2.15 -3.01
CA LEU A 274 -17.57 -3.51 -3.40
C LEU A 274 -18.29 -4.56 -2.54
N PHE A 275 -18.43 -4.31 -1.24
CA PHE A 275 -19.15 -5.22 -0.34
C PHE A 275 -20.65 -5.28 -0.62
N LEU A 276 -21.28 -4.14 -0.94
CA LEU A 276 -22.67 -4.12 -1.40
C LEU A 276 -22.84 -4.87 -2.73
N CYS A 277 -21.86 -4.77 -3.64
CA CYS A 277 -21.86 -5.58 -4.86
C CYS A 277 -21.72 -7.08 -4.57
N THR A 278 -20.95 -7.50 -3.54
CA THR A 278 -20.89 -8.93 -3.16
C THR A 278 -22.23 -9.44 -2.62
N ILE A 279 -22.99 -8.62 -1.89
CA ILE A 279 -24.35 -8.95 -1.47
C ILE A 279 -25.29 -9.04 -2.67
N GLY A 280 -25.22 -8.06 -3.59
CA GLY A 280 -26.01 -8.07 -4.82
C GLY A 280 -25.72 -9.29 -5.70
N LEU A 281 -24.46 -9.70 -5.78
CA LEU A 281 -24.05 -10.92 -6.47
C LEU A 281 -24.68 -12.16 -5.83
N ARG A 282 -24.66 -12.27 -4.49
CA ARG A 282 -25.30 -13.41 -3.81
C ARG A 282 -26.79 -13.50 -4.16
N VAL A 283 -27.51 -12.39 -4.05
CA VAL A 283 -28.94 -12.32 -4.38
C VAL A 283 -29.21 -12.67 -5.86
N ALA A 284 -28.36 -12.20 -6.77
CA ALA A 284 -28.48 -12.48 -8.19
C ALA A 284 -28.22 -13.96 -8.54
N VAL A 285 -27.32 -14.63 -7.81
CA VAL A 285 -27.07 -16.06 -7.97
C VAL A 285 -28.23 -16.88 -7.41
N ASP A 286 -28.83 -16.46 -6.30
CA ASP A 286 -29.95 -17.16 -5.65
C ASP A 286 -31.28 -17.08 -6.45
N THR A 287 -31.38 -16.25 -7.50
CA THR A 287 -32.62 -16.07 -8.28
C THR A 287 -32.97 -17.21 -9.26
N ASP A 288 -32.14 -18.25 -9.43
CA ASP A 288 -32.29 -19.38 -10.38
C ASP A 288 -32.48 -19.03 -11.88
N ASP A 289 -32.67 -17.75 -12.22
CA ASP A 289 -32.71 -17.19 -13.57
C ASP A 289 -31.43 -16.39 -13.85
N LEU A 290 -30.58 -16.94 -14.73
CA LEU A 290 -29.31 -16.31 -15.11
C LEU A 290 -29.51 -14.92 -15.75
N VAL A 291 -30.56 -14.74 -16.55
CA VAL A 291 -30.81 -13.49 -17.26
C VAL A 291 -31.30 -12.44 -16.26
N GLY A 292 -32.33 -12.76 -15.48
CA GLY A 292 -32.84 -11.91 -14.40
C GLY A 292 -31.75 -11.54 -13.38
N GLY A 293 -30.97 -12.52 -12.92
CA GLY A 293 -29.85 -12.31 -12.00
C GLY A 293 -28.78 -11.37 -12.57
N SER A 294 -28.42 -11.52 -13.85
CA SER A 294 -27.47 -10.63 -14.52
C SER A 294 -27.95 -9.17 -14.59
N PHE A 295 -29.25 -8.95 -14.88
CA PHE A 295 -29.85 -7.60 -14.87
C PHE A 295 -29.90 -7.00 -13.47
N LEU A 296 -30.24 -7.81 -12.44
CA LEU A 296 -30.22 -7.38 -11.05
C LEU A 296 -28.82 -6.95 -10.61
N LEU A 297 -27.79 -7.74 -10.95
CA LEU A 297 -26.41 -7.40 -10.64
C LEU A 297 -25.99 -6.08 -11.30
N LEU A 298 -26.33 -5.88 -12.58
CA LEU A 298 -26.05 -4.63 -13.29
C LEU A 298 -26.75 -3.43 -12.62
N ALA A 299 -28.00 -3.60 -12.21
CA ALA A 299 -28.76 -2.57 -11.52
C ALA A 299 -28.17 -2.24 -10.14
N VAL A 300 -27.75 -3.24 -9.38
CA VAL A 300 -27.07 -3.05 -8.07
C VAL A 300 -25.75 -2.32 -8.27
N VAL A 301 -24.90 -2.76 -9.20
CA VAL A 301 -23.61 -2.10 -9.50
C VAL A 301 -23.84 -0.64 -9.89
N ALA A 302 -24.76 -0.37 -10.83
CA ALA A 302 -25.07 0.99 -11.25
C ALA A 302 -25.61 1.86 -10.10
N GLY A 303 -26.53 1.33 -9.30
CA GLY A 303 -27.12 2.04 -8.15
C GLY A 303 -26.09 2.34 -7.05
N VAL A 304 -25.26 1.36 -6.70
CA VAL A 304 -24.23 1.48 -5.66
C VAL A 304 -23.17 2.50 -6.07
N PHE A 305 -22.62 2.41 -7.29
CA PHE A 305 -21.60 3.35 -7.75
C PHE A 305 -22.18 4.75 -8.04
N GLY A 306 -23.42 4.83 -8.51
CA GLY A 306 -24.15 6.10 -8.66
C GLY A 306 -24.36 6.80 -7.31
N GLY A 307 -24.79 6.05 -6.30
CA GLY A 307 -24.94 6.54 -4.92
C GLY A 307 -23.61 6.95 -4.30
N ALA A 308 -22.55 6.16 -4.48
CA ALA A 308 -21.21 6.47 -4.03
C ALA A 308 -20.68 7.79 -4.63
N LEU A 309 -20.87 8.00 -5.94
CA LEU A 309 -20.50 9.25 -6.62
C LEU A 309 -21.29 10.45 -6.05
N ALA A 310 -22.60 10.30 -5.84
CA ALA A 310 -23.42 11.36 -5.26
C ALA A 310 -22.97 11.72 -3.83
N LEU A 311 -22.68 10.71 -3.00
CA LEU A 311 -22.15 10.87 -1.65
C LEU A 311 -20.80 11.59 -1.66
N LEU A 312 -19.85 11.14 -2.48
CA LEU A 312 -18.52 11.73 -2.58
C LEU A 312 -18.57 13.19 -3.08
N ARG A 313 -19.48 13.51 -4.00
CA ARG A 313 -19.72 14.91 -4.43
C ARG A 313 -20.22 15.76 -3.27
N ARG A 314 -21.21 15.29 -2.49
CA ARG A 314 -21.73 16.01 -1.31
C ARG A 314 -20.65 16.22 -0.25
N LEU A 315 -19.89 15.17 0.07
CA LEU A 315 -18.80 15.24 1.06
C LEU A 315 -17.70 16.20 0.61
N ARG A 316 -17.32 16.18 -0.67
CA ARG A 316 -16.35 17.14 -1.23
C ARG A 316 -16.83 18.58 -1.08
N MET A 317 -18.09 18.86 -1.41
CA MET A 317 -18.67 20.20 -1.27
C MET A 317 -18.71 20.65 0.19
N TRP A 318 -19.12 19.78 1.10
CA TRP A 318 -19.14 20.07 2.54
C TRP A 318 -17.74 20.38 3.10
N MET A 319 -16.72 19.61 2.70
CA MET A 319 -15.33 19.84 3.11
C MET A 319 -14.78 21.16 2.59
N LEU A 320 -15.16 21.58 1.37
CA LEU A 320 -14.77 22.87 0.79
C LEU A 320 -15.47 24.05 1.46
N ALA A 321 -16.72 23.88 1.91
CA ALA A 321 -17.49 24.94 2.58
C ALA A 321 -17.02 25.23 4.02
N HIS A 322 -16.31 24.29 4.64
CA HIS A 322 -15.86 24.38 6.03
C HIS A 322 -14.34 24.28 6.17
N GLY A 323 -13.57 24.53 5.10
CA GLY A 323 -12.10 24.47 5.07
C GLY A 323 -11.51 25.84 4.82
#